data_AF-A0A7K8VKP5-F1
#
_entry.id   AF-A0A7K8VKP5-F1
#
_cell.length_a   1.000
_cell.length_b   1.000
_cell.length_c   1.000
_cell.angle_alpha   90.00
_cell.angle_beta   90.00
_cell.angle_gamma   90.00
#
_symmetry.space_group_name_H-M   'P 1'
#
loop_
_entity.id
_entity.type
_entity.pdbx_description
1 polymer ?
#
loop_
_entity_poly.entity_id
_entity_poly.type
_entity_poly.pdbx_seq_one_letter_code
_entity_poly.pdbx_strand_id
1 'polypeptide(L)'
;SIPMKSLSCYNDYNSQMTCTWMEHSEAHALIGMILYHRRDKENKEMLCKRQPENDLREAPDSYVHWVCRNTTDNFGIGVDDFYSFKPNKMLQAELNVSLFQNGKD
;
A
#
# COMPACT_ATOMS: atom_id res chain seq x y z
N SER A 1 -7.37 -0.50 -7.56
CA SER A 1 -6.42 -1.64 -7.40
C SER A 1 -6.94 -2.57 -6.31
N ILE A 2 -6.49 -3.84 -6.24
CA ILE A 2 -6.86 -4.76 -5.14
C ILE A 2 -6.41 -4.22 -3.76
N PRO A 3 -5.18 -3.69 -3.58
CA PRO A 3 -4.77 -3.11 -2.30
C PRO A 3 -5.73 -2.06 -1.76
N MET A 4 -6.15 -1.11 -2.59
CA MET A 4 -7.06 -0.04 -2.17
C MET A 4 -8.48 -0.55 -1.87
N LYS A 5 -8.97 -1.53 -2.64
CA LYS A 5 -10.32 -2.10 -2.45
C LYS A 5 -10.41 -2.99 -1.20
N SER A 6 -9.31 -3.63 -0.83
CA SER A 6 -9.22 -4.54 0.32
C SER A 6 -8.71 -3.88 1.59
N LEU A 7 -8.27 -2.61 1.52
CA LEU A 7 -7.77 -1.88 2.67
C LEU A 7 -8.90 -1.69 3.70
N SER A 8 -8.68 -2.21 4.90
CA SER A 8 -9.54 -2.00 6.07
C SER A 8 -8.68 -1.57 7.24
N CYS A 9 -9.01 -0.44 7.86
CA CYS A 9 -8.26 0.09 9.00
C CYS A 9 -9.19 0.30 10.18
N TYR A 10 -8.71 -0.06 11.36
CA TYR A 10 -9.37 0.15 12.63
C TYR A 10 -8.34 0.50 13.69
N ASN A 11 -8.78 1.19 14.73
CA ASN A 11 -7.93 1.54 15.87
C ASN A 11 -8.54 1.09 17.18
N ASP A 12 -7.70 0.99 18.20
CA ASP A 12 -8.09 0.62 19.57
C ASP A 12 -8.50 1.83 20.43
N TYR A 13 -8.55 3.04 19.85
CA TYR A 13 -8.76 4.32 20.53
C TYR A 13 -7.82 4.60 21.71
N ASN A 14 -6.68 3.91 21.79
CA ASN A 14 -5.74 4.01 22.89
C ASN A 14 -4.31 4.23 22.41
N SER A 15 -3.80 3.35 21.56
CA SER A 15 -2.37 3.36 21.18
C SER A 15 -2.06 2.82 19.80
N GLN A 16 -2.98 2.10 19.16
CA GLN A 16 -2.70 1.30 17.98
C GLN A 16 -3.70 1.53 16.85
N MET A 17 -3.15 1.79 15.66
CA MET A 17 -3.86 1.67 14.38
C MET A 17 -3.45 0.36 13.73
N THR A 18 -4.43 -0.45 13.33
CA THR A 18 -4.23 -1.69 12.57
C THR A 18 -4.93 -1.55 11.22
N CYS A 19 -4.21 -1.86 10.15
CA CYS A 19 -4.76 -1.97 8.81
C CYS A 19 -4.51 -3.37 8.26
N THR A 20 -5.49 -3.91 7.55
CA THR A 20 -5.34 -5.12 6.74
C THR A 20 -5.56 -4.78 5.27
N TRP A 21 -4.85 -5.46 4.39
CA TRP A 21 -5.02 -5.34 2.94
C TRP A 21 -4.49 -6.57 2.23
N MET A 22 -4.85 -6.69 0.95
CA MET A 22 -4.47 -7.81 0.10
C MET A 22 -3.85 -7.34 -1.22
N GLU A 23 -3.01 -8.19 -1.79
CA GLU A 23 -2.56 -8.07 -3.18
C GLU A 23 -2.34 -9.44 -3.81
N HIS A 24 -2.26 -9.48 -5.14
CA HIS A 24 -1.90 -10.71 -5.83
C HIS A 24 -0.41 -11.03 -5.62
N SER A 25 -0.10 -12.31 -5.39
CA SER A 25 1.28 -12.78 -5.22
C SER A 25 2.16 -12.46 -6.44
N GLU A 26 1.61 -12.54 -7.65
CA GLU A 26 2.31 -12.16 -8.89
C GLU A 26 2.61 -10.66 -8.97
N ALA A 27 1.68 -9.82 -8.53
CA ALA A 27 1.87 -8.37 -8.51
C ALA A 27 2.94 -7.97 -7.50
N HIS A 28 2.92 -8.61 -6.32
CA HIS A 28 3.95 -8.43 -5.29
C HIS A 28 5.35 -8.81 -5.80
N ALA A 29 5.47 -9.94 -6.49
CA ALA A 29 6.74 -10.40 -7.05
C ALA A 29 7.33 -9.41 -8.08
N LEU A 30 6.47 -8.75 -8.86
CA LEU A 30 6.90 -7.71 -9.79
C LEU A 30 7.27 -6.40 -9.07
N ILE A 31 6.38 -5.94 -8.19
CA ILE A 31 6.51 -4.69 -7.45
C ILE A 31 5.76 -4.75 -6.12
N GLY A 32 6.53 -4.81 -5.03
CA GLY A 32 5.97 -4.74 -3.70
C GLY A 32 5.41 -3.34 -3.41
N MET A 33 4.30 -3.29 -2.67
CA MET A 33 3.68 -2.05 -2.22
C MET A 33 3.95 -1.82 -0.73
N ILE A 34 4.09 -0.56 -0.36
CA ILE A 34 4.21 -0.11 1.02
C ILE A 34 2.98 0.75 1.34
N LEU A 35 2.31 0.44 2.44
CA LEU A 35 1.20 1.23 2.96
C LEU A 35 1.74 2.40 3.78
N TYR A 36 1.29 3.60 3.45
CA TYR A 36 1.56 4.81 4.20
C TYR A 36 0.27 5.35 4.81
N HIS A 37 0.37 5.78 6.05
CA HIS A 37 -0.64 6.55 6.76
C HIS A 37 -0.20 8.02 6.80
N ARG A 38 -1.06 8.89 6.28
CA ARG A 38 -0.85 10.32 6.25
C ARG A 38 -1.84 11.02 7.17
N ARG A 39 -1.29 11.86 8.03
CA ARG A 39 -2.02 12.80 8.87
C ARG A 39 -1.40 14.17 8.69
N ASP A 40 -2.21 15.17 8.35
CA ASP A 40 -1.75 16.54 8.04
C ASP A 40 -0.58 16.56 7.01
N LYS A 41 0.62 16.93 7.48
CA LYS A 41 1.86 17.02 6.70
C LYS A 41 2.77 15.80 6.89
N GLU A 42 2.46 14.92 7.83
CA GLU A 42 3.28 13.74 8.12
C GLU A 42 2.79 12.54 7.32
N ASN A 43 3.73 11.82 6.71
CA ASN A 43 3.45 10.61 5.95
C ASN A 43 4.30 9.48 6.54
N LYS A 44 3.65 8.61 7.30
CA LYS A 44 4.29 7.56 8.10
C LYS A 44 4.11 6.22 7.40
N GLU A 45 5.20 5.50 7.22
CA GLU A 45 5.15 4.12 6.76
C GLU A 45 4.47 3.23 7.81
N MET A 46 3.58 2.35 7.37
CA MET A 46 2.95 1.36 8.23
C MET A 46 3.81 0.10 8.29
N LEU A 47 4.04 -0.43 9.50
CA LEU A 47 4.83 -1.64 9.67
C LEU A 47 3.98 -2.87 9.35
N CYS A 48 4.17 -3.40 8.14
CA CYS A 48 3.40 -4.53 7.61
C CYS A 48 4.12 -5.86 7.80
N LYS A 49 3.36 -6.90 8.14
CA LYS A 49 3.80 -8.29 8.14
C LYS A 49 2.82 -9.13 7.35
N ARG A 50 3.34 -10.09 6.57
CA ARG A 50 2.52 -11.09 5.89
C ARG A 50 1.80 -11.93 6.96
N GLN A 51 0.49 -12.07 6.83
CA GLN A 51 -0.28 -12.97 7.67
C GLN A 51 0.00 -14.43 7.25
N PRO A 52 0.22 -15.36 8.19
CA PRO A 52 0.43 -16.76 7.86
C PRO A 52 -0.80 -17.36 7.16
N GLU A 53 -0.58 -18.19 6.14
CA GLU A 53 -1.65 -18.86 5.35
C GLU A 53 -2.62 -19.68 6.22
N ASN A 54 -2.18 -20.16 7.38
CA ASN A 54 -2.99 -20.99 8.28
C ASN A 54 -4.14 -20.23 8.99
N ASP A 55 -4.10 -18.89 9.03
CA ASP A 55 -5.11 -18.09 9.74
C ASP A 55 -6.33 -17.73 8.87
N LEU A 56 -6.28 -18.00 7.56
CA LEU A 56 -7.34 -17.60 6.62
C LEU A 56 -7.73 -18.79 5.74
N ARG A 57 -8.81 -19.50 6.13
CA ARG A 57 -9.35 -20.65 5.37
C ARG A 57 -10.01 -20.27 4.03
N GLU A 58 -10.10 -18.99 3.69
CA GLU A 58 -10.93 -18.46 2.60
C GLU A 58 -10.16 -17.71 1.52
N ALA A 59 -8.87 -17.44 1.73
CA ALA A 59 -8.05 -16.77 0.74
C ALA A 59 -7.57 -17.77 -0.32
N PRO A 60 -7.84 -17.56 -1.63
CA PRO A 60 -7.14 -18.30 -2.66
C PRO A 60 -5.64 -18.09 -2.53
N ASP A 61 -4.83 -19.13 -2.76
CA ASP A 61 -3.34 -19.10 -2.70
C ASP A 61 -2.70 -17.98 -3.55
N SER A 62 -3.47 -17.35 -4.45
CA SER A 62 -3.05 -16.25 -5.32
C SER A 62 -3.00 -14.88 -4.63
N TYR A 63 -3.43 -14.75 -3.37
CA TYR A 63 -3.44 -13.47 -2.64
C TYR A 63 -2.57 -13.49 -1.38
N VAL A 64 -1.73 -12.47 -1.24
CA VAL A 64 -0.96 -12.18 -0.03
C VAL A 64 -1.78 -11.28 0.87
N HIS A 65 -1.89 -11.66 2.15
CA HIS A 65 -2.57 -10.89 3.18
C HIS A 65 -1.56 -10.18 4.05
N TRP A 66 -1.79 -8.89 4.27
CA TRP A 66 -0.91 -8.04 5.06
C TRP A 66 -1.64 -7.51 6.28
N VAL A 67 -0.98 -7.58 7.43
CA VAL A 67 -1.41 -6.90 8.65
C VAL A 67 -0.36 -5.85 8.99
N CYS A 68 -0.79 -4.59 9.00
CA CYS A 68 0.06 -3.44 9.23
C CYS A 68 -0.33 -2.73 10.52
N ARG A 69 0.67 -2.34 11.30
CA ARG A 69 0.44 -1.67 12.58
C ARG A 69 1.31 -0.44 12.71
N ASN A 70 0.76 0.59 13.34
CA ASN A 70 1.52 1.72 13.85
C ASN A 70 0.97 2.12 15.21
N THR A 71 1.86 2.67 16.04
CA THR A 71 1.45 3.37 17.24
C THR A 71 1.17 4.84 16.94
N THR A 72 0.11 5.35 17.57
CA THR A 72 -0.28 6.76 17.58
C THR A 72 -0.98 7.03 18.91
N ASP A 73 -0.82 8.23 19.44
CA ASP A 73 -1.42 8.71 20.70
C ASP A 73 -2.59 9.68 20.44
N ASN A 74 -2.78 10.06 19.18
CA ASN A 74 -3.74 11.07 18.79
C ASN A 74 -4.95 10.42 18.10
N PHE A 75 -6.01 10.24 18.89
CA PHE A 75 -7.32 9.75 18.47
C PHE A 75 -8.36 10.81 18.81
N GLY A 76 -9.24 11.12 17.87
CA GLY A 76 -10.26 12.15 18.07
C GLY A 76 -11.32 12.15 16.99
N ILE A 77 -12.51 12.62 17.35
CA ILE A 77 -13.58 12.87 16.38
C ILE A 77 -13.14 14.04 15.49
N GLY A 78 -13.16 13.85 14.17
CA GLY A 78 -12.74 14.87 13.20
C GLY A 78 -11.26 14.83 12.82
N VAL A 79 -10.52 13.77 13.19
CA VAL A 79 -9.19 13.50 12.66
C VAL A 79 -9.33 12.73 11.35
N ASP A 80 -8.83 13.31 10.24
CA ASP A 80 -8.80 12.64 8.95
C ASP A 80 -7.54 11.78 8.82
N ASP A 81 -7.74 10.48 8.59
CA ASP A 81 -6.67 9.54 8.30
C ASP A 81 -6.68 9.21 6.81
N PHE A 82 -5.60 9.58 6.12
CA PHE A 82 -5.42 9.26 4.70
C PHE A 82 -4.46 8.09 4.53
N TYR A 83 -4.76 7.20 3.58
CA TYR A 83 -3.93 6.05 3.29
C TYR A 83 -3.49 6.06 1.83
N SER A 84 -2.23 5.68 1.60
CA SER A 84 -1.68 5.59 0.24
C SER A 84 -0.77 4.39 0.10
N PHE A 85 -0.73 3.81 -1.09
CA PHE A 85 0.22 2.77 -1.45
C PHE A 85 1.30 3.36 -2.33
N LYS A 86 2.56 3.05 -2.03
CA LYS A 86 3.70 3.42 -2.88
C LYS A 86 4.52 2.18 -3.20
N PRO A 87 5.10 2.08 -4.41
CA PRO A 87 6.10 1.07 -4.71
C PRO A 87 7.25 1.07 -3.70
N ASN A 88 7.73 -0.12 -3.36
CA ASN A 88 8.92 -0.30 -2.52
C ASN A 88 10.25 0.01 -3.24
N LYS A 89 10.19 0.39 -4.52
CA LYS A 89 11.33 0.78 -5.34
C LYS A 89 10.93 1.91 -6.29
N MET A 90 11.88 2.77 -6.65
CA MET A 90 11.64 3.74 -7.72
C MET A 90 11.44 3.01 -9.04
N LEU A 91 10.37 3.36 -9.75
CA LEU A 91 10.14 2.90 -11.11
C LEU A 91 10.75 3.91 -12.07
N GLN A 92 11.74 3.47 -12.84
CA GLN A 92 12.27 4.26 -13.94
C GLN A 92 11.48 3.90 -15.20
N ALA A 93 10.79 4.88 -15.77
CA ALA A 93 10.13 4.74 -17.06
C ALA A 93 10.98 5.46 -18.11
N GLU A 94 11.43 4.73 -19.13
CA GLU A 94 12.14 5.29 -20.26
C GLU A 94 11.16 5.54 -21.41
N LEU A 95 11.18 6.76 -21.96
CA LEU A 95 10.40 7.10 -23.15
C LEU A 95 11.34 7.18 -24.35
N ASN A 96 11.30 6.16 -25.19
CA ASN A 96 12.05 6.15 -26.46
C ASN A 96 11.26 6.92 -27.53
N VAL A 97 11.63 8.17 -27.76
CA VAL A 97 11.05 9.00 -28.82
C VAL A 97 11.90 8.87 -30.09
N SER A 98 11.31 8.31 -31.15
CA SER A 98 11.92 8.34 -32.48
C SER A 98 11.65 9.69 -33.13
N LEU A 99 12.69 10.52 -33.23
CA LEU A 99 12.63 11.78 -33.97
C LEU A 99 12.81 11.49 -35.47
N PHE A 100 11.72 11.47 -36.23
CA PHE A 100 11.80 11.45 -37.68
C PHE A 100 12.29 12.82 -38.18
N GLN A 101 13.37 12.84 -38.96
CA GLN A 101 13.82 14.05 -39.63
C GLN A 101 12.84 14.37 -40.77
N ASN A 102 12.13 15.49 -40.67
CA ASN A 102 11.39 16.05 -41.79
C ASN A 102 12.41 16.45 -42.87
N GLY A 103 12.53 15.62 -43.90
CA GLY A 103 13.35 15.90 -45.08
C GLY A 103 12.88 17.20 -45.73
N LYS A 104 13.84 18.07 -46.00
CA LYS A 104 13.66 19.30 -46.79
C LYS A 104 13.21 18.93 -48.21
N ASP A 105 12.14 19.57 -48.67
CA ASP A 105 11.86 19.79 -50.10
C ASP A 105 12.89 20.76 -50.71
#